data_AF-A0A8H7BXX3-F1
#
_entry.id   AF-A0A8H7BXX3-F1
#
_cell.length_a   1.000
_cell.length_b   1.000
_cell.length_c   1.000
_cell.angle_alpha   90.00
_cell.angle_beta   90.00
_cell.angle_gamma   90.00
#
_symmetry.space_group_name_H-M   'P 1'
#
loop_
_entity.id
_entity.type
_entity.pdbx_description
1 polymer ?
#
loop_
_entity_poly.entity_id
_entity_poly.type
_entity_poly.pdbx_seq_one_letter_code
_entity_poly.pdbx_strand_id
1 'polypeptide(L)'
;MAHAFGSFLTSSKHIYTPWGRALAVALGTMKSPSLDIQEALLTAFELIRFEVLTDKPYSKTYSSIPGNGKIHLTIDVKETKLSTEKQQKHIRLLSRALSLLPMEHKNVSWTGPLDRDLLVFNSFVKALDRSYRNLCEMLTLSLFLNNLAKKERNDYFDIANSLPYLSDSNVSLGLVTKHYLSQTQNALAVTETAFSACSSLKSDLSKGFQFWDGVFNGVKVLREAGSISEATYMMFSEANDWLKTKQQ
;
A
#
# COMPACT_ATOMS: atom_id res chain seq x y z
N MET A 1 -11.00 20.44 21.07
CA MET A 1 -9.96 20.20 20.03
C MET A 1 -9.81 18.69 19.79
N ALA A 2 -10.93 18.00 19.49
CA ALA A 2 -11.02 16.54 19.31
C ALA A 2 -11.96 16.20 18.14
N HIS A 3 -12.04 17.09 17.15
CA HIS A 3 -12.72 16.81 15.90
C HIS A 3 -11.67 16.34 14.89
N ALA A 4 -11.91 15.17 14.29
CA ALA A 4 -11.25 14.65 13.09
C ALA A 4 -10.14 13.58 13.24
N PHE A 5 -10.24 12.65 14.20
CA PHE A 5 -9.63 11.32 14.01
C PHE A 5 -10.64 10.36 13.35
N GLY A 6 -10.25 9.75 12.22
CA GLY A 6 -10.73 8.42 11.77
C GLY A 6 -12.22 8.17 11.51
N SER A 7 -13.10 9.17 11.43
CA SER A 7 -14.53 8.90 11.21
C SER A 7 -14.79 8.51 9.75
N PHE A 8 -14.93 7.21 9.47
CA PHE A 8 -15.49 6.67 8.21
C PHE A 8 -17.03 6.72 8.20
N LEU A 9 -17.64 6.79 9.38
CA LEU A 9 -19.09 6.91 9.59
C LEU A 9 -19.40 8.08 10.51
N THR A 10 -20.42 8.85 10.17
CA THR A 10 -20.93 9.94 11.02
C THR A 10 -21.61 9.36 12.27
N SER A 11 -21.20 9.83 13.45
CA SER A 11 -21.63 9.32 14.76
C SER A 11 -23.15 9.36 14.99
N SER A 12 -23.85 10.34 14.41
CA SER A 12 -25.28 10.57 14.67
C SER A 12 -26.25 9.99 13.63
N LYS A 13 -25.78 9.76 12.38
CA LYS A 13 -26.67 9.36 11.27
C LYS A 13 -26.22 8.08 10.56
N HIS A 14 -25.10 7.47 10.96
CA HIS A 14 -24.49 6.32 10.29
C HIS A 14 -24.31 6.53 8.77
N ILE A 15 -24.17 7.78 8.34
CA ILE A 15 -23.90 8.13 6.94
C ILE A 15 -22.39 8.07 6.73
N TYR A 16 -21.97 7.52 5.60
CA TYR A 16 -20.57 7.52 5.18
C TYR A 16 -20.00 8.94 5.14
N THR A 17 -18.86 9.13 5.79
CA THR A 17 -18.04 10.31 5.54
C THR A 17 -17.41 10.20 4.14
N PRO A 18 -16.81 11.27 3.60
CA PRO A 18 -16.07 11.20 2.34
C PRO A 18 -15.05 10.04 2.29
N TRP A 19 -14.33 9.83 3.40
CA TRP A 19 -13.39 8.73 3.57
C TRP A 19 -14.08 7.35 3.63
N GLY A 20 -15.22 7.26 4.32
CA GLY A 20 -16.07 6.06 4.31
C GLY A 20 -16.56 5.68 2.92
N ARG A 21 -17.00 6.67 2.14
CA ARG A 21 -17.45 6.47 0.77
C ARG A 21 -16.31 6.05 -0.15
N ALA A 22 -15.14 6.69 -0.01
CA ALA A 22 -13.95 6.33 -0.76
C ALA A 22 -13.53 4.87 -0.51
N LEU A 23 -13.51 4.44 0.75
CA LEU A 23 -13.22 3.05 1.12
C LEU A 23 -14.28 2.08 0.58
N ALA A 24 -15.57 2.41 0.67
CA ALA A 24 -16.65 1.58 0.14
C ALA A 24 -16.55 1.39 -1.38
N VAL A 25 -16.22 2.45 -2.13
CA VAL A 25 -15.99 2.39 -3.58
C VAL A 25 -14.75 1.56 -3.91
N ALA A 26 -13.67 1.71 -3.15
CA ALA A 26 -12.45 0.92 -3.33
C ALA A 26 -12.71 -0.57 -3.10
N LEU A 27 -13.42 -0.93 -2.03
CA LEU A 27 -13.82 -2.31 -1.74
C LEU A 27 -14.73 -2.89 -2.82
N GLY A 28 -15.64 -2.08 -3.37
CA GLY A 28 -16.54 -2.47 -4.47
C GLY A 28 -15.84 -2.67 -5.82
N THR A 29 -14.57 -2.26 -5.95
CA THR A 29 -13.79 -2.47 -7.18
C THR A 29 -13.35 -3.94 -7.32
N MET A 30 -13.19 -4.67 -6.21
CA MET A 30 -12.75 -6.06 -6.21
C MET A 30 -13.90 -7.02 -5.85
N LYS A 31 -13.94 -8.18 -6.52
CA LYS A 31 -14.95 -9.21 -6.23
C LYS A 31 -14.54 -9.96 -4.96
N SER A 32 -15.23 -9.69 -3.85
CA SER A 32 -15.00 -10.32 -2.54
C SER A 32 -13.55 -10.20 -2.05
N PRO A 33 -13.09 -8.99 -1.69
CA PRO A 33 -11.71 -8.78 -1.24
C PRO A 33 -11.40 -9.63 0.00
N SER A 34 -10.23 -10.27 0.05
CA SER A 34 -9.74 -10.96 1.24
C SER A 34 -9.49 -9.96 2.38
N LEU A 35 -9.44 -10.45 3.62
CA LEU A 35 -9.19 -9.62 4.80
C LEU A 35 -7.94 -8.73 4.62
N ASP A 36 -6.83 -9.32 4.17
CA ASP A 36 -5.57 -8.59 3.93
C ASP A 36 -5.73 -7.42 2.95
N ILE A 37 -6.55 -7.58 1.91
CA ILE A 37 -6.82 -6.52 0.93
C ILE A 37 -7.67 -5.42 1.56
N GLN A 38 -8.66 -5.79 2.39
CA GLN A 38 -9.50 -4.82 3.10
C GLN A 38 -8.68 -4.00 4.08
N GLU A 39 -7.79 -4.64 4.84
CA GLU A 39 -6.84 -4.01 5.76
C GLU A 39 -5.88 -3.09 5.00
N ALA A 40 -5.28 -3.57 3.91
CA ALA A 40 -4.38 -2.78 3.08
C ALA A 40 -5.08 -1.55 2.48
N LEU A 41 -6.35 -1.64 2.08
CA LEU A 41 -7.13 -0.51 1.58
C LEU A 41 -7.37 0.53 2.67
N LEU A 42 -7.78 0.08 3.87
CA LEU A 42 -7.97 0.95 5.01
C LEU A 42 -6.67 1.69 5.37
N THR A 43 -5.56 0.94 5.48
CA THR A 43 -4.23 1.47 5.75
C THR A 43 -3.79 2.45 4.64
N ALA A 44 -4.08 2.16 3.36
CA ALA A 44 -3.77 3.07 2.26
C ALA A 44 -4.46 4.44 2.40
N PHE A 45 -5.77 4.46 2.69
CA PHE A 45 -6.49 5.72 2.85
C PHE A 45 -6.01 6.53 4.05
N GLU A 46 -5.66 5.87 5.15
CA GLU A 46 -5.14 6.55 6.33
C GLU A 46 -3.73 7.09 6.09
N LEU A 47 -2.88 6.37 5.34
CA LEU A 47 -1.57 6.88 4.92
C LEU A 47 -1.67 8.04 3.90
N ILE A 48 -2.70 8.07 3.05
CA ILE A 48 -3.01 9.23 2.20
C ILE A 48 -3.44 10.41 3.06
N ARG A 49 -4.28 10.17 4.07
CA ARG A 49 -4.74 11.20 5.01
C ARG A 49 -3.60 11.80 5.82
N PHE A 50 -2.61 11.00 6.21
CA PHE A 50 -1.39 11.47 6.89
C PHE A 50 -0.36 12.07 5.93
N GLU A 51 -0.65 12.15 4.63
CA GLU A 51 0.27 12.62 3.58
C GLU A 51 1.60 11.84 3.55
N VAL A 52 1.58 10.59 4.01
CA VAL A 52 2.74 9.69 3.98
C VAL A 52 2.79 8.98 2.62
N LEU A 53 1.66 8.44 2.13
CA LEU A 53 1.61 7.80 0.81
C LEU A 53 1.71 8.84 -0.32
N THR A 54 2.95 9.19 -0.67
CA THR A 54 3.30 10.26 -1.62
C THR A 54 4.31 9.78 -2.66
N ASP A 55 4.59 10.61 -3.66
CA ASP A 55 5.65 10.44 -4.65
C ASP A 55 6.98 11.11 -4.23
N LYS A 56 6.96 11.83 -3.11
CA LYS A 56 8.11 12.60 -2.58
C LYS A 56 9.08 11.69 -1.83
N PRO A 57 10.40 11.89 -1.96
CA PRO A 57 11.38 11.18 -1.13
C PRO A 57 11.25 11.58 0.34
N TYR A 58 11.38 10.61 1.26
CA TYR A 58 11.43 10.92 2.70
C TYR A 58 12.75 11.54 3.12
N SER A 59 13.82 11.26 2.39
CA SER A 59 15.13 11.89 2.58
C SER A 59 15.78 12.19 1.25
N LYS A 60 16.44 13.35 1.18
CA LYS A 60 17.27 13.77 0.04
C LYS A 60 18.46 12.82 -0.18
N THR A 61 18.89 12.12 0.88
CA THR A 61 20.05 11.21 0.86
C THR A 61 19.71 9.82 0.32
N TYR A 62 18.43 9.41 0.33
CA TYR A 62 18.03 8.09 -0.17
C TYR A 62 17.85 8.04 -1.69
N SER A 63 17.86 9.20 -2.35
CA SER A 63 17.78 9.33 -3.82
C SER A 63 18.99 8.71 -4.56
N SER A 64 20.09 8.47 -3.86
CA SER A 64 21.32 7.93 -4.42
C SER A 64 21.90 6.86 -3.49
N ILE A 65 21.89 5.61 -3.90
CA ILE A 65 22.74 4.58 -3.28
C ILE A 65 24.19 4.93 -3.66
N PRO A 66 25.08 5.26 -2.72
CA PRO A 66 26.50 5.33 -3.00
C PRO A 66 27.03 3.89 -3.04
N GLY A 67 27.51 3.43 -4.19
CA GLY A 67 28.40 2.26 -4.24
C GLY A 67 27.90 0.99 -4.93
N ASN A 68 26.61 0.86 -5.26
CA ASN A 68 26.20 -0.09 -6.31
C ASN A 68 25.89 0.75 -7.53
N GLY A 69 26.55 0.40 -8.64
CA GLY A 69 26.52 1.14 -9.88
C GLY A 69 25.12 1.62 -10.21
N LYS A 70 25.06 2.75 -10.93
CA LYS A 70 23.90 3.09 -11.77
C LYS A 70 23.19 1.78 -12.07
N ILE A 71 21.98 1.57 -11.55
CA ILE A 71 21.07 0.69 -12.26
C ILE A 71 21.07 1.38 -13.61
N HIS A 72 21.86 0.83 -14.53
CA HIS A 72 21.80 1.15 -15.92
C HIS A 72 20.44 0.57 -16.26
N LEU A 73 19.40 1.34 -15.90
CA LEU A 73 18.35 1.70 -16.79
C LEU A 73 19.06 1.75 -18.15
N THR A 74 18.98 0.64 -18.89
CA THR A 74 19.15 0.62 -20.33
C THR A 74 18.01 1.49 -20.86
N ILE A 75 18.06 2.77 -20.53
CA ILE A 75 17.27 3.82 -21.11
C ILE A 75 18.06 4.14 -22.36
N ASP A 76 17.53 3.64 -23.46
CA ASP A 76 17.86 4.13 -24.78
C ASP A 76 17.97 5.65 -24.74
N VAL A 77 19.12 6.11 -25.21
CA VAL A 77 19.59 7.48 -25.21
C VAL A 77 18.61 8.33 -26.05
N LYS A 78 17.51 8.82 -25.44
CA LYS A 78 16.61 9.82 -26.04
C LYS A 78 15.64 10.51 -25.08
N GLU A 79 15.51 10.09 -23.83
CA GLU A 79 14.65 10.76 -22.86
C GLU A 79 15.38 11.92 -22.13
N THR A 80 14.74 13.09 -22.10
CA THR A 80 15.25 14.28 -21.41
C THR A 80 15.25 14.02 -19.90
N LYS A 81 16.26 14.42 -19.13
CA LYS A 81 16.37 14.17 -17.66
C LYS A 81 15.07 14.40 -16.87
N LEU A 82 14.24 15.36 -17.30
CA LEU A 82 12.95 15.69 -16.71
C LEU A 82 11.88 14.58 -16.86
N SER A 83 11.87 13.81 -17.95
CA SER A 83 10.94 12.68 -18.11
C SER A 83 11.29 11.52 -17.18
N THR A 84 12.59 11.27 -16.98
CA THR A 84 13.08 10.24 -16.07
C THR A 84 12.76 10.54 -14.61
N GLU A 85 12.85 11.81 -14.17
CA GLU A 85 12.46 12.20 -12.82
C GLU A 85 10.96 12.04 -12.55
N LYS A 86 10.11 12.35 -13.54
CA LYS A 86 8.66 12.14 -13.44
C LYS A 86 8.32 10.65 -13.37
N GLN A 87 8.92 9.83 -14.22
CA GLN A 87 8.76 8.38 -14.18
C GLN A 87 9.15 7.80 -12.81
N GLN A 88 10.29 8.25 -12.25
CA GLN A 88 10.73 7.81 -10.93
C GLN A 88 9.73 8.16 -9.81
N LYS A 89 9.04 9.31 -9.90
CA LYS A 89 7.98 9.68 -8.95
C LYS A 89 6.79 8.74 -9.03
N HIS A 90 6.32 8.42 -10.24
CA HIS A 90 5.22 7.47 -10.44
C HIS A 90 5.58 6.06 -9.94
N ILE A 91 6.77 5.57 -10.30
CA ILE A 91 7.27 4.26 -9.83
C ILE A 91 7.34 4.23 -8.30
N ARG A 92 7.83 5.31 -7.67
CA ARG A 92 7.92 5.39 -6.20
C ARG A 92 6.54 5.29 -5.56
N LEU A 93 5.57 6.07 -6.03
CA LEU A 93 4.21 6.04 -5.50
C LEU A 93 3.57 4.64 -5.64
N LEU A 94 3.68 4.04 -6.83
CA LEU A 94 3.14 2.71 -7.12
C LEU A 94 3.83 1.64 -6.26
N SER A 95 5.15 1.67 -6.14
CA SER A 95 5.90 0.73 -5.30
C SER A 95 5.52 0.82 -3.82
N ARG A 96 5.27 2.03 -3.31
CA ARG A 96 4.76 2.24 -1.95
C ARG A 96 3.36 1.69 -1.79
N ALA A 97 2.44 2.01 -2.69
CA ALA A 97 1.06 1.51 -2.62
C ALA A 97 1.01 -0.03 -2.66
N LEU A 98 1.72 -0.66 -3.60
CA LEU A 98 1.72 -2.12 -3.73
C LEU A 98 2.49 -2.82 -2.60
N SER A 99 3.39 -2.14 -1.88
CA SER A 99 4.05 -2.71 -0.70
C SER A 99 3.13 -2.96 0.49
N LEU A 100 1.89 -2.45 0.46
CA LEU A 100 0.90 -2.71 1.51
C LEU A 100 0.33 -4.12 1.46
N LEU A 101 0.39 -4.79 0.30
CA LEU A 101 -0.13 -6.14 0.14
C LEU A 101 0.92 -7.18 0.51
N PRO A 102 0.52 -8.28 1.18
CA PRO A 102 1.40 -9.40 1.40
C PRO A 102 1.74 -10.09 0.09
N MET A 103 2.94 -10.66 0.03
CA MET A 103 3.44 -11.43 -1.10
C MET A 103 3.86 -12.82 -0.63
N GLU A 104 3.58 -13.83 -1.45
CA GLU A 104 3.99 -15.20 -1.19
C GLU A 104 5.47 -15.44 -1.53
N HIS A 105 6.17 -16.08 -0.60
CA HIS A 105 7.59 -16.40 -0.72
C HIS A 105 7.82 -17.90 -0.65
N LYS A 106 8.77 -18.39 -1.43
CA LYS A 106 9.36 -19.70 -1.25
C LYS A 106 10.19 -19.70 0.03
N ASN A 107 10.40 -20.87 0.62
CA ASN A 107 11.27 -21.04 1.78
C ASN A 107 12.76 -20.94 1.39
N VAL A 108 13.16 -19.79 0.86
CA VAL A 108 14.50 -19.46 0.37
C VAL A 108 14.86 -18.07 0.89
N SER A 109 16.12 -17.87 1.29
CA SER A 109 16.60 -16.57 1.73
C SER A 109 16.41 -15.50 0.65
N TRP A 110 16.05 -14.29 1.08
CA TRP A 110 15.89 -13.15 0.18
C TRP A 110 17.22 -12.71 -0.44
N THR A 111 17.28 -12.62 -1.76
CA THR A 111 18.47 -12.22 -2.53
C THR A 111 18.24 -10.95 -3.37
N GLY A 112 17.07 -10.31 -3.25
CA GLY A 112 16.70 -9.14 -4.04
C GLY A 112 17.29 -7.82 -3.53
N PRO A 113 17.40 -6.80 -4.40
CA PRO A 113 17.86 -5.47 -4.01
C PRO A 113 16.91 -4.81 -3.00
N LEU A 114 17.47 -4.09 -2.03
CA LEU A 114 16.71 -3.34 -1.01
C LEU A 114 16.65 -1.85 -1.35
N ASP A 115 15.51 -1.24 -1.02
CA ASP A 115 15.31 0.21 -1.15
C ASP A 115 15.08 0.84 0.23
N ARG A 116 15.98 1.75 0.62
CA ARG A 116 15.90 2.47 1.90
C ARG A 116 14.64 3.32 2.01
N ASP A 117 14.20 3.96 0.93
CA ASP A 117 13.02 4.84 0.94
C ASP A 117 11.74 4.01 1.20
N LEU A 118 11.67 2.81 0.61
CA LEU A 118 10.58 1.87 0.83
C LEU A 118 10.63 1.23 2.23
N LEU A 119 11.83 0.98 2.77
CA LEU A 119 11.98 0.50 4.15
C LEU A 119 11.54 1.54 5.19
N VAL A 120 11.78 2.83 4.92
CA VAL A 120 11.24 3.92 5.75
C VAL A 120 9.72 4.01 5.59
N PHE A 121 9.19 3.85 4.37
CA PHE A 121 7.74 3.76 4.20
C PHE A 121 7.13 2.63 5.08
N ASN A 122 7.75 1.47 5.06
CA ASN A 122 7.32 0.30 5.82
C ASN A 122 7.30 0.52 7.33
N SER A 123 8.16 1.39 7.88
CA SER A 123 8.11 1.69 9.31
C SER A 123 6.85 2.48 9.68
N PHE A 124 6.36 3.36 8.79
CA PHE A 124 5.07 4.04 8.97
C PHE A 124 3.90 3.07 8.88
N VAL A 125 3.91 2.16 7.90
CA VAL A 125 2.89 1.12 7.73
C VAL A 125 2.79 0.26 8.99
N LYS A 126 3.92 -0.31 9.45
CA LYS A 126 3.97 -1.13 10.66
C LYS A 126 3.57 -0.39 11.92
N ALA A 127 3.91 0.89 12.04
CA ALA A 127 3.48 1.70 13.18
C ALA A 127 1.96 1.86 13.20
N LEU A 128 1.34 2.07 12.04
CA LEU A 128 -0.11 2.21 11.89
C LEU A 128 -0.83 0.88 12.14
N ASP A 129 -0.41 -0.19 11.46
CA ASP A 129 -1.03 -1.52 11.57
C ASP A 129 -0.97 -2.06 13.02
N ARG A 130 0.17 -1.91 13.70
CA ARG A 130 0.29 -2.29 15.13
C ARG A 130 -0.59 -1.44 16.03
N SER A 131 -0.78 -0.16 15.71
CA SER A 131 -1.69 0.71 16.46
C SER A 131 -3.14 0.26 16.31
N TYR A 132 -3.56 -0.14 15.11
CA TYR A 132 -4.88 -0.72 14.87
C TYR A 132 -5.04 -2.07 15.57
N ARG A 133 -4.05 -2.94 15.49
CA ARG A 133 -4.06 -4.23 16.20
C ARG A 133 -4.23 -4.02 17.71
N ASN A 134 -3.41 -3.17 18.31
CA ASN A 134 -3.50 -2.85 19.73
C ASN A 134 -4.88 -2.27 20.10
N LEU A 135 -5.44 -1.40 19.25
CA LEU A 135 -6.79 -0.85 19.48
C LEU A 135 -7.84 -1.96 19.48
N CYS A 136 -7.83 -2.87 18.51
CA CYS A 136 -8.77 -3.99 18.43
C CYS A 136 -8.64 -4.92 19.66
N GLU A 137 -7.41 -5.22 20.08
CA GLU A 137 -7.17 -6.03 21.28
C GLU A 137 -7.65 -5.33 22.56
N MET A 138 -7.41 -4.02 22.70
CA MET A 138 -7.88 -3.24 23.86
C MET A 138 -9.40 -3.10 23.89
N LEU A 139 -10.06 -2.93 22.73
CA LEU A 139 -11.52 -2.94 22.64
C LEU A 139 -12.07 -4.30 23.05
N THR A 140 -11.48 -5.38 22.55
CA THR A 140 -11.87 -6.76 22.92
C THR A 140 -11.69 -7.01 24.42
N LEU A 141 -10.55 -6.59 25.00
CA LEU A 141 -10.30 -6.66 26.43
C LEU A 141 -11.33 -5.84 27.23
N SER A 142 -11.66 -4.63 26.78
CA SER A 142 -12.67 -3.78 27.40
C SER A 142 -14.05 -4.46 27.42
N LEU A 143 -14.45 -5.14 26.34
CA LEU A 143 -15.70 -5.92 26.31
C LEU A 143 -15.70 -7.04 27.36
N PHE A 144 -14.59 -7.75 27.53
CA PHE A 144 -14.46 -8.76 28.57
C PHE A 144 -14.49 -8.18 29.99
N LEU A 145 -13.78 -7.08 30.24
CA LEU A 145 -13.72 -6.45 31.56
C LEU A 145 -15.08 -5.88 32.00
N ASN A 146 -15.83 -5.29 31.06
CA ASN A 146 -17.16 -4.73 31.32
C ASN A 146 -18.29 -5.77 31.36
N ASN A 147 -17.98 -7.07 31.36
CA ASN A 147 -18.96 -8.17 31.30
C ASN A 147 -19.90 -8.11 30.08
N LEU A 148 -19.47 -7.45 28.99
CA LEU A 148 -20.23 -7.41 27.74
C LEU A 148 -19.97 -8.66 26.86
N ALA A 149 -19.04 -9.52 27.28
CA ALA A 149 -18.72 -10.78 26.66
C ALA A 149 -18.75 -11.93 27.69
N LYS A 150 -19.06 -13.14 27.24
CA LYS A 150 -19.00 -14.36 28.07
C LYS A 150 -17.56 -14.66 28.47
N LYS A 151 -17.26 -14.79 29.77
CA LYS A 151 -15.90 -15.04 30.30
C LYS A 151 -15.54 -16.53 30.39
N GLU A 152 -16.50 -17.41 30.60
CA GLU A 152 -16.25 -18.86 30.61
C GLU A 152 -16.16 -19.38 29.18
N ARG A 153 -14.94 -19.45 28.66
CA ARG A 153 -14.62 -19.84 27.28
C ARG A 153 -13.27 -20.53 27.20
N ASN A 154 -13.06 -21.32 26.14
CA ASN A 154 -11.79 -22.03 25.86
C ASN A 154 -11.16 -21.60 24.52
N ASP A 155 -11.79 -20.68 23.78
CA ASP A 155 -11.45 -20.28 22.40
C ASP A 155 -10.70 -18.94 22.31
N TYR A 156 -9.96 -18.56 23.36
CA TYR A 156 -9.25 -17.28 23.43
C TYR A 156 -8.22 -17.09 22.31
N PHE A 157 -7.51 -18.16 21.93
CA PHE A 157 -6.55 -18.13 20.84
C PHE A 157 -7.22 -17.91 19.48
N ASP A 158 -8.39 -18.52 19.26
CA ASP A 158 -9.15 -18.36 18.02
C ASP A 158 -9.67 -16.92 17.90
N ILE A 159 -10.13 -16.34 19.00
CA ILE A 159 -10.51 -14.92 19.05
C ILE A 159 -9.32 -14.04 18.69
N ALA A 160 -8.16 -14.24 19.32
CA ALA A 160 -6.96 -13.45 19.03
C ALA A 160 -6.51 -13.58 17.55
N ASN A 161 -6.58 -14.78 16.97
CA ASN A 161 -6.24 -15.00 15.56
C ASN A 161 -7.28 -14.41 14.59
N SER A 162 -8.53 -14.29 15.01
CA SER A 162 -9.60 -13.69 14.19
C SER A 162 -9.56 -12.16 14.12
N LEU A 163 -8.81 -11.51 15.02
CA LEU A 163 -8.65 -10.06 15.01
C LEU A 163 -7.87 -9.60 13.77
N PRO A 164 -8.21 -8.43 13.21
CA PRO A 164 -7.50 -7.88 12.06
C PRO A 164 -6.06 -7.51 12.39
N TYR A 165 -5.25 -7.26 11.36
CA TYR A 165 -3.85 -6.86 11.44
C TYR A 165 -2.97 -7.86 12.21
N LEU A 166 -3.21 -9.17 11.99
CA LEU A 166 -2.44 -10.24 12.63
C LEU A 166 -1.00 -10.31 12.10
N SER A 167 -0.82 -10.11 10.80
CA SER A 167 0.47 -10.19 10.13
C SER A 167 0.91 -8.85 9.58
N ASP A 168 2.15 -8.44 9.89
CA ASP A 168 2.79 -7.29 9.27
C ASP A 168 3.03 -7.54 7.77
N SER A 169 2.69 -6.57 6.91
CA SER A 169 3.04 -6.63 5.49
C SER A 169 4.56 -6.47 5.27
N ASN A 170 5.06 -7.10 4.20
CA ASN A 170 6.47 -7.02 3.81
C ASN A 170 6.64 -6.07 2.60
N VAL A 171 7.82 -5.49 2.45
CA VAL A 171 8.12 -4.57 1.33
C VAL A 171 8.28 -5.27 -0.01
N SER A 172 8.18 -6.60 -0.07
CA SER A 172 8.65 -7.38 -1.20
C SER A 172 7.86 -7.09 -2.47
N LEU A 173 6.52 -6.98 -2.39
CA LEU A 173 5.73 -6.63 -3.58
C LEU A 173 6.07 -5.23 -4.10
N GLY A 174 6.38 -4.28 -3.21
CA GLY A 174 6.84 -2.95 -3.61
C GLY A 174 8.20 -2.96 -4.30
N LEU A 175 9.16 -3.75 -3.81
CA LEU A 175 10.48 -3.92 -4.43
C LEU A 175 10.38 -4.57 -5.82
N VAL A 176 9.57 -5.63 -5.91
CA VAL A 176 9.24 -6.31 -7.16
C VAL A 176 8.59 -5.34 -8.15
N THR A 177 7.58 -4.59 -7.71
CA THR A 177 6.87 -3.61 -8.53
C THR A 177 7.82 -2.54 -9.03
N LYS A 178 8.68 -2.01 -8.16
CA LYS A 178 9.69 -1.01 -8.52
C LYS A 178 10.61 -1.55 -9.62
N HIS A 179 11.09 -2.78 -9.46
CA HIS A 179 11.95 -3.41 -10.46
C HIS A 179 11.21 -3.65 -11.77
N TYR A 180 10.03 -4.27 -11.73
CA TYR A 180 9.19 -4.55 -12.89
C TYR A 180 8.89 -3.30 -13.72
N LEU A 181 8.47 -2.20 -13.06
CA LEU A 181 8.13 -0.94 -13.71
C LEU A 181 9.35 -0.16 -14.21
N SER A 182 10.56 -0.47 -13.72
CA SER A 182 11.81 0.13 -14.19
C SER A 182 12.36 -0.55 -15.45
N GLN A 183 11.87 -1.74 -15.81
CA GLN A 183 12.32 -2.47 -16.99
C GLN A 183 11.52 -2.08 -18.25
N THR A 184 12.19 -2.10 -19.40
CA THR A 184 11.61 -1.73 -20.71
C THR A 184 11.27 -2.92 -21.60
N GLN A 185 12.03 -4.02 -21.51
CA GLN A 185 11.82 -5.25 -22.30
C GLN A 185 11.86 -6.48 -21.40
N ASN A 186 11.02 -7.49 -21.69
CA ASN A 186 10.94 -8.76 -20.94
C ASN A 186 10.81 -8.58 -19.41
N ALA A 187 10.12 -7.52 -18.97
CA ALA A 187 10.08 -7.07 -17.58
C ALA A 187 9.71 -8.17 -16.58
N LEU A 188 8.76 -9.06 -16.93
CA LEU A 188 8.37 -10.18 -16.09
C LEU A 188 9.52 -11.18 -15.90
N ALA A 189 10.11 -11.68 -17.00
CA ALA A 189 11.18 -12.68 -16.95
C ALA A 189 12.43 -12.15 -16.23
N VAL A 190 12.83 -10.90 -16.50
CA VAL A 190 13.97 -10.27 -15.81
C VAL A 190 13.69 -10.15 -14.31
N THR A 191 12.46 -9.78 -13.93
CA THR A 191 12.07 -9.67 -12.52
C THR A 191 12.00 -11.04 -11.83
N GLU A 192 11.50 -12.08 -12.50
CA GLU A 192 11.50 -13.45 -11.95
C GLU A 192 12.91 -13.98 -11.70
N THR A 193 13.87 -13.66 -12.59
CA THR A 193 15.27 -14.03 -12.37
C THR A 193 15.91 -13.26 -11.22
N ALA A 194 15.59 -11.97 -11.05
CA ALA A 194 16.13 -11.13 -9.99
C ALA A 194 15.54 -11.48 -8.60
N PHE A 195 14.30 -11.98 -8.55
CA PHE A 195 13.57 -12.33 -7.33
C PHE A 195 13.16 -13.81 -7.32
N SER A 196 14.16 -14.71 -7.34
CA SER A 196 13.93 -16.17 -7.38
C SER A 196 13.15 -16.72 -6.17
N ALA A 197 13.14 -15.99 -5.06
CA ALA A 197 12.40 -16.31 -3.84
C ALA A 197 10.88 -16.15 -3.99
N CYS A 198 10.39 -15.38 -4.96
CA CYS A 198 8.96 -15.17 -5.17
C CYS A 198 8.31 -16.39 -5.85
N SER A 199 7.13 -16.82 -5.36
CA SER A 199 6.41 -17.98 -5.91
C SER A 199 5.52 -17.61 -7.10
N SER A 200 4.70 -16.56 -6.97
CA SER A 200 3.61 -16.26 -7.91
C SER A 200 3.61 -14.82 -8.43
N LEU A 201 4.76 -14.37 -8.96
CA LEU A 201 5.01 -12.98 -9.35
C LEU A 201 3.88 -12.35 -10.19
N LYS A 202 3.43 -13.03 -11.25
CA LYS A 202 2.38 -12.54 -12.14
C LYS A 202 1.03 -12.38 -11.44
N SER A 203 0.69 -13.33 -10.56
CA SER A 203 -0.56 -13.30 -9.80
C SER A 203 -0.55 -12.14 -8.81
N ASP A 204 0.56 -11.98 -8.09
CA ASP A 204 0.71 -10.94 -7.06
C ASP A 204 0.74 -9.52 -7.67
N LEU A 205 1.40 -9.34 -8.81
CA LEU A 205 1.36 -8.08 -9.56
C LEU A 205 -0.05 -7.75 -10.06
N SER A 206 -0.78 -8.75 -10.59
CA SER A 206 -2.17 -8.56 -11.04
C SER A 206 -3.09 -8.14 -9.88
N LYS A 207 -2.98 -8.80 -8.73
CA LYS A 207 -3.69 -8.40 -7.49
C LYS A 207 -3.31 -6.98 -7.07
N GLY A 208 -2.01 -6.65 -7.13
CA GLY A 208 -1.50 -5.31 -6.81
C GLY A 208 -2.06 -4.21 -7.71
N PHE A 209 -2.24 -4.48 -9.01
CA PHE A 209 -2.85 -3.52 -9.93
C PHE A 209 -4.36 -3.36 -9.70
N GLN A 210 -5.08 -4.45 -9.40
CA GLN A 210 -6.50 -4.36 -9.02
C GLN A 210 -6.70 -3.57 -7.71
N PHE A 211 -5.80 -3.79 -6.75
CA PHE A 211 -5.76 -3.01 -5.52
C PHE A 211 -5.52 -1.52 -5.80
N TRP A 212 -4.55 -1.20 -6.68
CA TRP A 212 -4.28 0.17 -7.09
C TRP A 212 -5.49 0.83 -7.74
N ASP A 213 -6.23 0.13 -8.61
CA ASP A 213 -7.46 0.63 -9.21
C ASP A 213 -8.50 1.00 -8.14
N GLY A 214 -8.64 0.16 -7.11
CA GLY A 214 -9.48 0.44 -5.95
C GLY A 214 -9.06 1.70 -5.20
N VAL A 215 -7.77 1.84 -4.89
CA VAL A 215 -7.21 3.05 -4.24
C VAL A 215 -7.48 4.29 -5.09
N PHE A 216 -7.21 4.23 -6.40
CA PHE A 216 -7.40 5.36 -7.30
C PHE A 216 -8.88 5.77 -7.42
N ASN A 217 -9.79 4.81 -7.50
CA ASN A 217 -11.23 5.08 -7.49
C ASN A 217 -11.68 5.77 -6.19
N GLY A 218 -11.15 5.34 -5.04
CA GLY A 218 -11.40 6.05 -3.79
C GLY A 218 -10.82 7.47 -3.76
N VAL A 219 -9.62 7.67 -4.30
CA VAL A 219 -8.99 9.01 -4.43
C VAL A 219 -9.84 9.97 -5.27
N LYS A 220 -10.51 9.50 -6.34
CA LYS A 220 -11.47 10.32 -7.10
C LYS A 220 -12.63 10.80 -6.24
N VAL A 221 -13.21 9.91 -5.45
CA VAL A 221 -14.30 10.25 -4.52
C VAL A 221 -13.85 11.29 -3.49
N LEU A 222 -12.62 11.15 -2.98
CA LEU A 222 -12.05 12.13 -2.04
C LEU A 222 -11.85 13.51 -2.68
N ARG A 223 -11.46 13.57 -3.95
CA ARG A 223 -11.34 14.82 -4.71
C ARG A 223 -12.71 15.49 -4.89
N GLU A 224 -13.72 14.74 -5.33
CA GLU A 224 -15.09 15.24 -5.51
C GLU A 224 -15.67 15.81 -4.21
N ALA A 225 -15.31 15.20 -3.08
CA ALA A 225 -15.72 15.64 -1.75
C ALA A 225 -14.83 16.75 -1.15
N GLY A 226 -13.81 17.24 -1.87
CA GLY A 226 -12.87 18.26 -1.39
C GLY A 226 -12.04 17.84 -0.17
N SER A 227 -11.87 16.54 0.07
CA SER A 227 -11.20 15.99 1.25
C SER A 227 -9.69 15.83 1.10
N ILE A 228 -9.17 16.00 -0.12
CA ILE A 228 -7.75 15.97 -0.47
C ILE A 228 -7.38 17.19 -1.32
N SER A 229 -6.09 17.54 -1.33
CA SER A 229 -5.59 18.61 -2.18
C SER A 229 -5.59 18.22 -3.67
N GLU A 230 -5.74 19.20 -4.56
CA GLU A 230 -5.63 18.98 -6.00
C GLU A 230 -4.24 18.44 -6.38
N ALA A 231 -3.18 18.85 -5.68
CA ALA A 231 -1.83 18.32 -5.89
C ALA A 231 -1.75 16.81 -5.55
N THR A 232 -2.39 16.38 -4.47
CA THR A 232 -2.48 14.96 -4.11
C THR A 232 -3.24 14.19 -5.17
N TYR A 233 -4.39 14.70 -5.65
CA TYR A 233 -5.14 14.05 -6.71
C TYR A 233 -4.33 13.91 -8.01
N MET A 234 -3.68 14.99 -8.46
CA MET A 234 -2.86 14.98 -9.68
C MET A 234 -1.73 13.97 -9.60
N MET A 235 -1.06 13.85 -8.45
CA MET A 235 -0.03 12.84 -8.20
C MET A 235 -0.53 11.41 -8.46
N PHE A 236 -1.72 11.06 -7.97
CA PHE A 236 -2.32 9.74 -8.20
C PHE A 236 -2.83 9.58 -9.64
N SER A 237 -3.43 10.62 -10.23
CA SER A 237 -3.97 10.60 -11.59
C SER A 237 -2.86 10.39 -12.63
N GLU A 238 -1.78 11.17 -12.54
CA GLU A 238 -0.65 11.05 -13.46
C GLU A 238 0.03 9.68 -13.36
N ALA A 239 0.19 9.15 -12.14
CA ALA A 239 0.75 7.82 -11.94
C ALA A 239 -0.15 6.71 -12.51
N ASN A 240 -1.47 6.86 -12.37
CA ASN A 240 -2.45 5.92 -12.93
C ASN A 240 -2.44 5.92 -14.46
N ASP A 241 -2.40 7.11 -15.08
CA ASP A 241 -2.36 7.23 -16.53
C ASP A 241 -1.05 6.67 -17.10
N TRP A 242 0.07 6.93 -16.41
CA TRP A 242 1.36 6.33 -16.74
C TRP A 242 1.35 4.80 -16.62
N LEU A 243 0.78 4.24 -15.55
CA LEU A 243 0.69 2.79 -15.36
C LEU A 243 -0.08 2.11 -16.51
N LYS A 244 -1.17 2.71 -16.98
CA LYS A 244 -1.94 2.19 -18.12
C LYS A 244 -1.14 2.10 -19.41
N THR A 245 -0.20 3.03 -19.65
CA THR A 245 0.70 2.95 -20.82
C THR A 245 1.70 1.80 -20.75
N LYS A 246 1.94 1.26 -19.54
CA LYS A 246 2.87 0.15 -19.30
C LYS A 246 2.20 -1.23 -19.24
N GLN A 247 0.88 -1.28 -19.12
CA GLN A 247 0.09 -2.50 -19.09
C GLN A 247 -0.39 -2.95 -20.49
N GLN A 248 -0.18 -2.12 -21.52
CA GLN A 248 -0.41 -2.45 -22.94
C GLN A 248 0.79 -3.20 -23.53
#